data_AF-A0A1H1EJ94-F1
#
_entry.id   AF-A0A1H1EJ94-F1
#
_cell.length_a   1.000
_cell.length_b   1.000
_cell.length_c   1.000
_cell.angle_alpha   90.00
_cell.angle_beta   90.00
_cell.angle_gamma   90.00
#
_symmetry.space_group_name_H-M   'P 1'
#
loop_
_entity.id
_entity.type
_entity.pdbx_description
1 polymer ?
#
loop_
_entity_poly.entity_id
_entity_poly.type
_entity_poly.pdbx_seq_one_letter_code
_entity_poly.pdbx_strand_id
1 'polypeptide(L)'
;MKIIGWVGVGLAVVIVASAAATWLSTGFDEAQANSDRQTVDCLTGRLTKEDRATIAQSADRNDLDTLWHVYDRYFPDCAVRGDQRDRKTELEASAWRTLQADPDFARLRESNAAMAAGSH
;
A
#
# COMPACT_ATOMS: atom_id res chain seq x y z
N MET A 1 38.66 -38.24 -27.14
CA MET A 1 38.68 -37.09 -26.20
C MET A 1 38.22 -35.83 -26.93
N LYS A 2 36.98 -35.35 -26.73
CA LYS A 2 36.54 -33.97 -27.01
C LYS A 2 35.04 -33.80 -26.69
N ILE A 3 34.69 -33.72 -25.41
CA ILE A 3 33.32 -33.32 -24.96
C ILE A 3 33.39 -32.15 -23.96
N ILE A 4 34.58 -31.59 -23.73
CA ILE A 4 34.84 -30.65 -22.63
C ILE A 4 34.47 -29.20 -22.99
N GLY A 5 34.25 -28.87 -24.27
CA GLY A 5 34.01 -27.48 -24.70
C GLY A 5 32.59 -26.94 -24.48
N TRP A 6 31.57 -27.79 -24.39
CA TRP A 6 30.17 -27.35 -24.39
C TRP A 6 29.58 -27.10 -23.00
N VAL A 7 30.09 -27.78 -21.98
CA VAL A 7 29.57 -27.66 -20.61
C VAL A 7 29.89 -26.28 -20.01
N GLY A 8 31.07 -25.72 -20.33
CA GLY A 8 31.49 -24.40 -19.81
C GLY A 8 30.67 -23.23 -20.35
N VAL A 9 30.23 -23.30 -21.60
CA VAL A 9 29.43 -22.23 -22.23
C VAL A 9 28.00 -22.23 -21.69
N GLY A 10 27.39 -23.41 -21.51
CA GLY A 10 26.05 -23.52 -20.95
C GLY A 10 25.95 -22.96 -19.53
N LEU A 11 26.95 -23.24 -18.68
CA LEU A 11 27.01 -22.71 -17.31
C LEU A 11 27.15 -21.18 -17.29
N ALA A 12 27.99 -20.61 -18.15
CA ALA A 12 28.17 -19.15 -18.21
C ALA A 12 26.88 -18.43 -18.63
N VAL A 13 26.15 -18.96 -19.62
CA VAL A 13 24.88 -18.38 -20.08
C VAL A 13 23.82 -18.43 -18.98
N VAL A 14 23.72 -19.55 -18.25
CA VAL A 14 22.76 -19.68 -17.14
C VAL A 14 23.07 -18.68 -16.02
N ILE A 15 24.34 -18.48 -15.66
CA ILE A 15 24.75 -17.53 -14.62
C ILE A 15 24.44 -16.09 -15.04
N VAL A 16 24.74 -15.71 -16.29
CA VAL A 16 24.47 -14.35 -16.79
C VAL A 16 22.96 -14.10 -16.90
N ALA A 17 22.18 -15.08 -17.36
CA ALA A 17 20.73 -14.97 -17.46
C ALA A 17 20.06 -14.85 -16.08
N SER A 18 20.51 -15.64 -15.10
CA SER A 18 19.98 -15.56 -13.73
C SER A 18 20.39 -14.27 -13.01
N ALA A 19 21.61 -13.78 -13.22
CA ALA A 19 22.06 -12.48 -12.69
C ALA A 19 21.31 -11.29 -13.32
N ALA A 20 21.04 -11.33 -14.63
CA ALA A 20 20.25 -10.30 -15.29
C ALA A 20 18.78 -10.33 -14.86
N ALA A 21 18.20 -11.53 -14.69
CA ALA A 21 16.84 -11.70 -14.20
C ALA A 21 16.67 -11.16 -12.77
N THR A 22 17.63 -11.44 -11.87
CA THR A 22 17.59 -10.89 -10.50
C THR A 22 17.79 -9.38 -10.46
N TRP A 23 18.67 -8.81 -11.29
CA TRP A 23 18.84 -7.36 -11.38
C TRP A 23 17.61 -6.64 -11.92
N LEU A 24 16.98 -7.21 -12.94
CA LEU A 24 15.74 -6.69 -13.50
C LEU A 24 14.60 -6.83 -12.49
N SER A 25 14.45 -7.98 -11.83
CA SER A 25 13.39 -8.19 -10.83
C SER A 25 13.51 -7.23 -9.66
N THR A 26 14.72 -6.98 -9.14
CA THR A 26 14.91 -6.00 -8.06
C THR A 26 14.52 -4.58 -8.47
N GLY A 27 14.78 -4.18 -9.72
CA GLY A 27 14.34 -2.88 -10.23
C GLY A 27 12.83 -2.76 -10.39
N PHE A 28 12.14 -3.84 -10.78
CA PHE A 28 10.68 -3.89 -10.86
C PHE A 28 10.02 -3.89 -9.48
N ASP A 29 10.56 -4.64 -8.52
CA ASP A 29 10.09 -4.68 -7.13
C ASP A 29 10.29 -3.32 -6.44
N GLU A 30 11.42 -2.66 -6.65
CA GLU A 30 11.67 -1.30 -6.13
C GLU A 30 10.76 -0.26 -6.77
N ALA A 31 10.55 -0.33 -8.09
CA ALA A 31 9.64 0.58 -8.80
C ALA A 31 8.18 0.37 -8.37
N GLN A 32 7.75 -0.87 -8.16
CA GLN A 32 6.40 -1.19 -7.69
C GLN A 32 6.23 -0.77 -6.23
N ALA A 33 7.20 -1.05 -5.36
CA ALA A 33 7.18 -0.60 -3.97
C ALA A 33 7.17 0.94 -3.85
N ASN A 34 7.87 1.65 -4.73
CA ASN A 34 7.84 3.11 -4.74
C ASN A 34 6.49 3.66 -5.24
N SER A 35 5.93 3.06 -6.29
CA SER A 35 4.61 3.44 -6.82
C SER A 35 3.51 3.17 -5.79
N ASP A 36 3.56 2.05 -5.08
CA ASP A 36 2.61 1.68 -4.03
C ASP A 36 2.70 2.63 -2.83
N ARG A 37 3.92 3.02 -2.42
CA ARG A 37 4.13 4.07 -1.41
C ARG A 37 3.51 5.39 -1.84
N GLN A 38 3.73 5.82 -3.08
CA GLN A 38 3.14 7.05 -3.60
C GLN A 38 1.60 7.01 -3.59
N THR A 39 0.99 5.87 -3.94
CA THR A 39 -0.46 5.71 -3.86
C THR A 39 -0.95 5.79 -2.41
N VAL A 40 -0.28 5.12 -1.48
CA VAL A 40 -0.60 5.16 -0.05
C VAL A 40 -0.46 6.57 0.53
N ASP A 41 0.61 7.28 0.17
CA ASP A 41 0.85 8.66 0.60
C ASP A 41 -0.18 9.61 -0.01
N CYS A 42 -0.57 9.42 -1.26
CA CYS A 42 -1.66 10.17 -1.89
C CYS A 42 -2.99 9.93 -1.18
N LEU A 43 -3.34 8.66 -0.91
CA LEU A 43 -4.57 8.29 -0.22
C LEU A 43 -4.65 8.93 1.16
N THR A 44 -3.58 8.87 1.96
CA THR A 44 -3.56 9.46 3.31
C THR A 44 -3.48 10.98 3.30
N GLY A 45 -2.73 11.57 2.36
CA GLY A 45 -2.54 13.01 2.24
C GLY A 45 -3.74 13.77 1.67
N ARG A 46 -4.58 13.12 0.84
CA ARG A 46 -5.80 13.71 0.27
C ARG A 46 -6.97 13.77 1.24
N LEU A 47 -6.95 12.98 2.32
CA LEU A 47 -8.04 12.95 3.30
C LEU A 47 -8.19 14.33 3.96
N THR A 48 -9.38 14.90 3.82
CA THR A 48 -9.73 16.13 4.53
C THR A 48 -9.87 15.87 6.04
N LYS A 49 -9.95 16.95 6.83
CA LYS A 49 -10.22 16.82 8.27
C LYS A 49 -11.55 16.12 8.54
N GLU A 50 -12.55 16.38 7.71
CA GLU A 50 -13.88 15.75 7.81
C GLU A 50 -13.80 14.27 7.47
N ASP A 51 -13.11 13.90 6.39
CA ASP A 51 -12.92 12.48 6.03
C ASP A 51 -12.21 11.70 7.14
N ARG A 52 -11.18 12.30 7.76
CA ARG A 52 -10.48 11.71 8.91
C ARG A 52 -11.42 11.53 10.10
N ALA A 53 -12.31 12.50 10.37
CA ALA A 53 -13.32 12.37 11.41
C ALA A 53 -14.34 11.27 11.11
N THR A 54 -14.82 11.18 9.87
CA THR A 54 -15.72 10.11 9.41
C THR A 54 -15.04 8.75 9.57
N ILE A 55 -13.81 8.59 9.08
CA ILE A 55 -13.04 7.34 9.22
C ILE A 55 -12.85 6.98 10.70
N ALA A 56 -12.48 7.93 11.56
CA ALA A 56 -12.33 7.67 12.99
C ALA A 56 -13.63 7.20 13.63
N GLN A 57 -14.74 7.90 13.37
CA GLN A 57 -16.05 7.55 13.93
C GLN A 57 -16.58 6.21 13.41
N SER A 58 -16.33 5.90 12.14
CA SER A 58 -16.71 4.62 11.52
C SER A 58 -15.84 3.47 12.06
N ALA A 59 -14.53 3.70 12.24
CA ALA A 59 -13.64 2.72 12.85
C ALA A 59 -14.05 2.38 14.29
N ASP A 60 -14.43 3.38 15.09
CA ASP A 60 -14.85 3.17 16.48
C ASP A 60 -16.21 2.44 16.57
N ARG A 61 -17.10 2.64 15.60
CA ARG A 61 -18.39 1.93 15.49
C ARG A 61 -18.30 0.58 14.77
N ASN A 62 -17.10 0.16 14.35
CA ASN A 62 -16.89 -1.03 13.49
C ASN A 62 -17.67 -0.98 12.16
N ASP A 63 -17.97 0.21 11.65
CA ASP A 63 -18.59 0.44 10.35
C ASP A 63 -17.51 0.52 9.27
N LEU A 64 -17.00 -0.65 8.87
CA LEU A 64 -15.93 -0.75 7.88
C LEU A 64 -16.37 -0.35 6.47
N ASP A 65 -17.66 -0.48 6.15
CA ASP A 65 -18.19 -0.12 4.83
C ASP A 65 -18.05 1.39 4.58
N THR A 66 -18.53 2.20 5.53
CA THR A 66 -18.36 3.66 5.46
C THR A 66 -16.88 4.06 5.45
N LEU A 67 -16.02 3.36 6.20
CA LEU A 67 -14.58 3.61 6.20
C LEU A 67 -13.97 3.39 4.81
N TRP A 68 -14.23 2.24 4.18
CA TRP A 68 -13.69 1.93 2.86
C TRP A 68 -14.28 2.82 1.77
N HIS A 69 -15.56 3.20 1.89
CA HIS A 69 -16.18 4.14 0.97
C HIS A 69 -15.47 5.49 0.89
N VAL A 70 -14.88 5.95 2.00
CA VAL A 70 -14.07 7.18 1.99
C VAL A 70 -12.78 6.99 1.18
N TYR A 71 -12.09 5.86 1.30
CA TYR A 71 -10.90 5.56 0.49
C TYR A 71 -11.23 5.36 -0.99
N ASP A 72 -12.35 4.69 -1.29
CA ASP A 72 -12.86 4.46 -2.65
C ASP A 72 -13.03 5.76 -3.44
N ARG A 73 -13.39 6.85 -2.77
CA ARG A 73 -13.53 8.18 -3.39
C ARG A 73 -12.21 8.71 -3.94
N TYR A 74 -11.10 8.46 -3.24
CA TYR A 74 -9.78 8.99 -3.57
C TYR A 74 -8.91 8.02 -4.37
N PHE A 75 -9.22 6.73 -4.30
CA PHE A 75 -8.43 5.68 -4.95
C PHE A 75 -8.26 5.89 -6.48
N PRO A 76 -9.29 6.24 -7.26
CA PRO A 76 -9.15 6.44 -8.71
C PRO A 76 -8.21 7.60 -9.09
N ASP A 77 -8.12 8.61 -8.22
CA ASP A 77 -7.26 9.79 -8.42
C ASP A 77 -5.81 9.53 -7.98
N CYS A 78 -5.60 8.60 -7.04
CA CYS A 78 -4.29 8.23 -6.50
C CYS A 78 -3.65 7.02 -7.19
N ALA A 79 -4.43 6.13 -7.80
CA ALA A 79 -3.95 4.96 -8.52
C ALA A 79 -3.76 5.27 -10.01
N VAL A 80 -2.51 5.56 -10.39
CA VAL A 80 -2.14 5.98 -11.75
C VAL A 80 -2.00 4.79 -12.71
N ARG A 81 -1.72 3.59 -12.18
CA ARG A 81 -1.47 2.38 -12.98
C ARG A 81 -2.54 1.30 -12.81
N GLY A 82 -2.74 0.50 -13.86
CA GLY A 82 -3.73 -0.58 -13.86
C GLY A 82 -3.47 -1.66 -12.81
N ASP A 83 -2.21 -2.05 -12.60
CA ASP A 83 -1.80 -3.05 -11.61
C ASP A 83 -2.07 -2.63 -10.17
N GLN A 84 -2.14 -1.32 -9.89
CA GLN A 84 -2.54 -0.80 -8.59
C GLN A 84 -4.03 -1.00 -8.33
N ARG A 85 -4.86 -0.97 -9.37
CA ARG A 85 -6.31 -1.21 -9.25
C ARG A 85 -6.61 -2.65 -8.86
N ASP A 86 -5.84 -3.60 -9.37
CA ASP A 86 -5.96 -5.02 -9.00
C ASP A 86 -5.60 -5.27 -7.53
N ARG A 87 -4.72 -4.42 -6.97
CA ARG A 87 -4.24 -4.49 -5.58
C ARG A 87 -4.87 -3.43 -4.67
N LYS A 88 -6.01 -2.86 -5.08
CA LYS A 88 -6.70 -1.77 -4.37
C LYS A 88 -6.83 -2.02 -2.87
N THR A 89 -7.40 -3.17 -2.49
CA THR A 89 -7.65 -3.53 -1.10
C THR A 89 -6.38 -3.54 -0.25
N GLU A 90 -5.25 -3.99 -0.81
CA GLU A 90 -3.96 -4.02 -0.10
C GLU A 90 -3.41 -2.62 0.14
N LEU A 91 -3.55 -1.74 -0.87
CA LEU A 91 -3.12 -0.35 -0.82
C LEU A 91 -3.97 0.46 0.16
N GLU A 92 -5.28 0.28 0.15
CA GLU A 92 -6.20 0.91 1.11
C GLU A 92 -5.96 0.42 2.53
N ALA A 93 -5.75 -0.89 2.73
CA ALA A 93 -5.38 -1.43 4.03
C ALA A 93 -4.01 -0.91 4.51
N SER A 94 -3.07 -0.67 3.59
CA SER A 94 -1.78 -0.04 3.91
C SER A 94 -1.97 1.42 4.29
N ALA A 95 -2.76 2.19 3.54
CA ALA A 95 -3.10 3.57 3.86
C ALA A 95 -3.81 3.69 5.21
N TRP A 96 -4.73 2.76 5.50
CA TRP A 96 -5.40 2.67 6.80
C TRP A 96 -4.41 2.41 7.94
N ARG A 97 -3.44 1.51 7.77
CA ARG A 97 -2.38 1.27 8.77
C ARG A 97 -1.51 2.51 8.98
N THR A 98 -1.13 3.21 7.91
CA THR A 98 -0.38 4.47 8.00
C THR A 98 -1.18 5.54 8.74
N LEU A 99 -2.47 5.69 8.43
CA LEU A 99 -3.34 6.65 9.11
C LEU A 99 -3.53 6.33 10.60
N GLN A 100 -3.63 5.05 10.97
CA GLN A 100 -3.70 4.66 12.38
C GLN A 100 -2.42 4.96 13.16
N ALA A 101 -1.27 4.99 12.49
CA ALA A 101 -0.01 5.38 13.11
C ALA A 101 0.18 6.91 13.19
N ASP A 102 -0.70 7.70 12.58
CA ASP A 102 -0.65 9.17 12.63
C ASP A 102 -1.10 9.66 14.03
N PRO A 103 -0.26 10.40 14.76
CA PRO A 103 -0.59 10.87 16.11
C PRO A 103 -1.75 11.86 16.15
N ASP A 104 -2.01 12.61 15.08
CA ASP A 104 -3.16 13.50 15.01
C ASP A 104 -4.46 12.71 14.89
N PHE A 105 -4.43 11.64 14.11
CA PHE A 105 -5.54 10.73 13.94
C PHE A 105 -5.81 9.91 15.21
N ALA A 106 -4.76 9.43 15.88
CA ALA A 106 -4.88 8.73 17.16
C ALA A 106 -5.59 9.61 18.21
N ARG A 107 -5.19 10.88 18.34
CA ARG A 107 -5.84 11.85 19.23
C ARG A 107 -7.30 12.09 18.88
N LEU A 108 -7.63 12.11 17.59
CA LEU A 108 -9.03 12.24 17.13
C LEU A 108 -9.88 11.04 17.59
N ARG A 109 -9.35 9.82 17.45
CA ARG A 109 -10.02 8.59 17.91
C ARG A 109 -10.19 8.56 19.42
N GLU A 110 -9.17 8.95 20.18
CA GLU A 110 -9.26 9.06 21.65
C GLU A 110 -10.35 10.04 22.07
N SER A 111 -10.45 11.21 21.41
CA SER A 111 -11.50 12.19 21.68
C SER A 111 -12.90 11.64 21.36
N ASN A 112 -13.06 10.90 20.26
CA ASN A 112 -14.32 10.28 19.88
C ASN A 112 -14.74 9.20 20.88
N ALA A 113 -13.81 8.34 21.28
CA ALA A 113 -14.04 7.31 22.30
C ALA A 113 -14.43 7.91 23.65
N ALA A 114 -13.78 9.01 24.08
CA ALA A 114 -14.12 9.72 25.30
C ALA A 114 -15.52 10.33 25.25
N MET A 115 -15.91 10.94 24.12
CA MET A 115 -17.26 11.47 23.93
C MET A 115 -18.33 10.36 23.96
N ALA A 116 -18.07 9.22 23.31
CA ALA A 116 -18.98 8.07 23.32
C ALA A 116 -19.14 7.44 24.70
N ALA A 117 -18.06 7.35 25.49
CA ALA A 117 -18.10 6.83 26.85
C ALA A 117 -18.80 7.77 27.85
N GLY A 118 -18.69 9.09 27.66
CA GLY A 118 -19.30 10.11 28.53
C GLY A 118 -20.77 10.42 28.22
N SER A 119 -21.34 9.84 27.17
CA SER A 119 -22.76 9.99 26.78
C SER A 119 -23.66 8.86 27.28
N HIS A 120 -23.15 8.04 28.21
CA HIS A 120 -23.86 6.95 28.90
C HIS A 120 -24.21 7.31 30.35
#